data_AF-D4YZD5-F1
#
_entry.id   AF-D4YZD5-F1
#
_cell.length_a   1.000
_cell.length_b   1.000
_cell.length_c   1.000
_cell.angle_alpha   90.00
_cell.angle_beta   90.00
_cell.angle_gamma   90.00
#
_symmetry.space_group_name_H-M   'P 1'
#
loop_
_entity.id
_entity.type
_entity.pdbx_description
1 polymer ?
#
loop_
_entity_poly.entity_id
_entity_poly.type
_entity_poly.pdbx_seq_one_letter_code
_entity_poly.pdbx_strand_id
1 'polypeptide(L)' 'MFQLIEDVTEYLDLDPRFWNKDDGEFEYEGETVFYRRLPDSVLLFVNGVTYEAPRTAF' A
#
# COMPACT_ATOMS: atom_id res chain seq x y z
N MET A 1 6.71 9.74 -6.89
CA MET A 1 6.41 8.34 -7.32
C MET A 1 7.10 7.31 -6.43
N PHE A 2 8.41 7.36 -6.19
CA PHE A 2 9.05 6.52 -5.15
C PHE A 2 8.53 6.84 -3.74
N GLN A 3 8.31 8.12 -3.45
CA GLN A 3 7.79 8.58 -2.16
C GLN A 3 6.37 8.08 -1.85
N LEU A 4 5.49 7.97 -2.86
CA LEU A 4 4.15 7.38 -2.69
C LEU A 4 4.23 5.93 -2.22
N ILE A 5 5.15 5.15 -2.78
CA ILE A 5 5.28 3.74 -2.46
C ILE A 5 5.74 3.59 -1.01
N GLU A 6 6.78 4.32 -0.63
CA GLU A 6 7.31 4.32 0.74
C GLU A 6 6.25 4.77 1.76
N ASP A 7 5.62 5.93 1.53
CA ASP A 7 4.59 6.50 2.40
C ASP A 7 3.41 5.54 2.58
N VAL A 8 2.97 4.87 1.49
CA VAL A 8 1.83 3.96 1.53
C VAL A 8 2.18 2.65 2.21
N THR A 9 3.37 2.08 1.97
CA THR A 9 3.79 0.88 2.71
C THR A 9 3.87 1.15 4.21
N GLU A 10 4.45 2.28 4.61
CA GLU A 10 4.53 2.67 6.02
C GLU A 10 3.13 2.89 6.61
N TYR A 11 2.24 3.58 5.88
CA TYR A 11 0.87 3.83 6.32
C TYR A 11 0.06 2.54 6.53
N LEU A 12 0.15 1.57 5.61
CA LEU A 12 -0.57 0.30 5.68
C LEU A 12 -0.08 -0.61 6.82
N ASP A 13 1.19 -0.46 7.22
CA ASP A 13 1.77 -1.20 8.34
C ASP A 13 1.53 -0.51 9.69
N LEU A 14 1.50 0.83 9.74
CA LEU A 14 1.31 1.59 10.98
C LEU A 14 -0.15 1.73 11.40
N ASP A 15 -1.10 1.76 10.46
CA ASP A 15 -2.50 2.04 10.79
C ASP A 15 -3.30 0.75 11.11
N PRO A 16 -3.79 0.58 12.36
CA PRO A 16 -4.49 -0.62 12.79
C PRO A 16 -5.76 -0.95 12.00
N ARG A 17 -6.34 0.04 11.30
CA ARG A 17 -7.54 -0.16 10.47
C ARG A 17 -7.29 -1.10 9.29
N PHE A 18 -6.04 -1.26 8.88
CA PHE A 18 -5.65 -2.12 7.75
C PHE A 18 -5.04 -3.44 8.20
N TRP A 19 -4.77 -3.64 9.50
CA TRP A 19 -4.11 -4.85 9.99
C TRP A 19 -4.89 -6.14 9.74
N ASN A 20 -6.23 -6.05 9.75
CA ASN A 20 -7.13 -7.18 9.49
C ASN A 20 -7.66 -7.22 8.05
N LYS A 21 -7.05 -6.47 7.13
CA LYS A 21 -7.48 -6.41 5.72
C LYS A 21 -6.34 -6.85 4.83
N ASP A 22 -6.62 -7.81 3.96
CA ASP A 22 -5.66 -8.26 2.94
C ASP A 22 -5.67 -7.36 1.70
N ASP A 23 -6.75 -6.60 1.47
CA ASP A 23 -6.86 -5.64 0.40
C ASP A 23 -7.80 -4.48 0.74
N GLY A 24 -7.73 -3.42 -0.06
CA GLY A 24 -8.60 -2.27 0.05
C GLY A 24 -8.20 -1.15 -0.89
N GLU A 25 -8.86 -0.01 -0.75
CA GLU A 25 -8.57 1.21 -1.50
C GLU A 25 -8.59 2.43 -0.57
N PHE A 26 -7.83 3.45 -0.94
CA PHE A 26 -7.85 4.75 -0.29
C PHE A 26 -7.48 5.85 -1.29
N GLU A 27 -7.80 7.09 -0.95
CA GLU A 27 -7.44 8.25 -1.75
C GLU A 27 -6.12 8.85 -1.24
N TYR A 28 -5.15 9.07 -2.13
CA TYR A 28 -3.88 9.74 -1.84
C TYR A 28 -3.64 10.83 -2.88
N GLU A 29 -3.50 12.08 -2.42
CA GLU A 29 -3.31 13.25 -3.30
C GLU A 29 -4.32 13.36 -4.46
N GLY A 30 -5.56 12.87 -4.26
CA GLY A 30 -6.62 12.87 -5.27
C GLY A 30 -6.63 11.65 -6.21
N GLU A 31 -5.70 10.72 -6.01
CA GLU A 31 -5.60 9.47 -6.76
C GLU A 31 -6.19 8.30 -5.96
N THR A 32 -6.95 7.43 -6.62
CA THR A 32 -7.43 6.19 -6.00
C THR A 32 -6.31 5.15 -6.04
N VAL A 33 -5.85 4.74 -4.85
CA VAL A 33 -4.83 3.72 -4.66
C VAL A 33 -5.51 2.45 -4.16
N PHE A 34 -5.41 1.38 -4.94
CA PHE A 34 -5.78 0.05 -4.47
C PHE A 34 -4.54 -0.62 -3.90
N TYR A 35 -4.68 -1.33 -2.79
CA TYR A 35 -3.60 -2.10 -2.21
C TYR A 35 -4.00 -3.55 -2.00
N ARG A 36 -3.01 -4.45 -2.07
CA ARG A 36 -3.10 -5.83 -1.63
C ARG A 36 -1.87 -6.19 -0.81
N ARG A 37 -2.08 -6.68 0.40
CA ARG A 37 -1.04 -7.19 1.29
C ARG A 37 -0.77 -8.65 0.96
N LEU A 38 0.49 -8.96 0.73
CA LEU A 38 1.04 -10.30 0.66
C LEU A 38 1.84 -10.58 1.94
N PRO A 39 2.23 -11.83 2.20
CA PRO A 39 3.02 -12.16 3.39
C PRO A 39 4.32 -11.36 3.52
N ASP A 40 4.95 -11.06 2.39
CA ASP A 40 6.29 -10.48 2.26
C ASP A 40 6.34 -9.17 1.45
N SER A 41 5.27 -8.81 0.75
CA SER A 41 5.19 -7.56 -0.02
C SER A 41 3.81 -6.92 0.04
N VAL A 42 3.71 -5.68 -0.45
CA VAL A 42 2.46 -4.98 -0.72
C VAL A 42 2.43 -4.62 -2.20
N LEU A 43 1.32 -4.94 -2.85
CA LEU A 43 1.02 -4.51 -4.21
C LEU A 43 0.16 -3.26 -4.16
N LEU A 44 0.52 -2.24 -4.93
CA LEU A 44 -0.23 -1.01 -5.10
C LEU A 44 -0.63 -0.86 -6.56
N PHE A 45 -1.91 -0.55 -6.81
CA PHE A 45 -2.43 -0.27 -8.13
C PHE A 45 -2.90 1.17 -8.18
N VAL A 46 -2.25 1.98 -9.03
CA VAL A 46 -2.53 3.41 -9.19
C VAL A 46 -2.53 3.73 -10.68
N ASN A 47 -3.63 4.28 -11.19
CA ASN A 47 -3.76 4.66 -12.62
C ASN A 47 -3.38 3.56 -13.63
N GLY A 48 -3.70 2.30 -13.30
CA GLY A 48 -3.38 1.14 -14.15
C GLY A 48 -1.91 0.69 -14.10
N VAL A 49 -1.07 1.33 -13.28
CA VAL A 49 0.29 0.89 -12.99
C VAL A 49 0.29 0.09 -11.69
N THR A 50 0.98 -1.05 -11.69
CA THR A 50 1.18 -1.88 -10.50
C THR A 50 2.59 -1.65 -9.96
N TYR A 51 2.68 -1.40 -8.66
CA TYR A 51 3.93 -1.29 -7.91
C TYR A 51 3.98 -2.39 -6.87
N GLU A 52 5.15 -2.98 -6.66
CA GLU A 52 5.40 -3.93 -5.59
C GLU A 52 6.45 -3.37 -4.65
N ALA A 53 6.14 -3.40 -3.36
CA ALA A 53 7.01 -2.92 -2.30
C ALA A 53 7.23 -4.02 -1.26
N PRO A 54 8.49 -4.35 -0.92
CA PRO A 54 8.76 -5.34 0.11
C PRO A 54 8.29 -4.84 1.48
N ARG A 55 7.71 -5.73 2.29
CA ARG A 55 7.43 -5.41 3.69
C ARG A 55 8.74 -5.47 4.46
N THR A 56 9.26 -4.32 4.83
CA THR A 56 10.39 -4.27 5.75
C THR A 56 9.85 -4.67 7.12
N ALA A 57 10.15 -5.89 7.56
CA ALA A 57 9.79 -6.33 8.91
C ALA A 57 10.46 -5.39 9.92
N PHE A 58 9.66 -4.53 10.56
CA PHE A 58 10.09 -3.76 11.72
C PHE A 58 10.08 -4.64 12.98
#